data_AF-A0A9P8LBH4-F1
#
_entry.id   AF-A0A9P8LBH4-F1
#
_cell.length_a   1.000
_cell.length_b   1.000
_cell.length_c   1.000
_cell.angle_alpha   90.00
_cell.angle_beta   90.00
_cell.angle_gamma   90.00
#
_symmetry.space_group_name_H-M   'P 1'
#
loop_
_entity.id
_entity.type
_entity.pdbx_description
1 polymer ?
#
loop_
_entity_poly.entity_id
_entity_poly.type
_entity_poly.pdbx_seq_one_letter_code
_entity_poly.pdbx_strand_id
1 'polypeptide(L)'
;MGILALPSERSGSFMALYNMGVGTVTSDSLIGIDFAGRGPGGLLANVLLANAPQGVLSFLYLTYNGIFTCMLNADEWSRFAHQRKFLRVTSPSGKQRSTYYLQLPYTYALPLLALSGTLHWLVSQSIFLARINTSSRDSGEDLVYSTSTCGFSCIAIIFVIIVGSVAVFGGIGMGFRRYPAGIPLAGGCSAAISAACHPLPNENVDAPFLPLQWGVVSQGHCSFDAGLVEKPKEGQSFSGVRKRVPTAGNRIDVS
;
A
#
# COMPACT_ATOMS: atom_id res chain seq x y z
N MET A 1 -19.10 -25.62 -42.59
CA MET A 1 -20.36 -25.83 -41.85
C MET A 1 -20.24 -27.14 -41.08
N GLY A 2 -19.91 -27.06 -39.80
CA GLY A 2 -19.74 -28.23 -38.94
C GLY A 2 -19.95 -27.81 -37.49
N ILE A 3 -21.21 -27.55 -37.13
CA ILE A 3 -21.61 -27.32 -35.74
C ILE A 3 -21.53 -28.67 -35.05
N LEU A 4 -20.44 -28.89 -34.30
CA LEU A 4 -20.33 -30.02 -33.40
C LEU A 4 -21.28 -29.76 -32.23
N ALA A 5 -22.24 -30.67 -32.05
CA ALA A 5 -23.28 -30.60 -31.06
C ALA A 5 -22.71 -30.39 -29.66
N LEU A 6 -23.16 -29.31 -29.00
CA LEU A 6 -22.97 -29.10 -27.56
C LEU A 6 -23.74 -30.20 -26.80
N PRO A 7 -23.10 -30.97 -25.91
CA PRO A 7 -23.85 -31.77 -24.95
C PRO A 7 -24.54 -30.80 -23.99
N SER A 8 -25.86 -30.67 -24.17
CA SER A 8 -26.81 -30.17 -23.20
C SER A 8 -26.62 -30.88 -21.85
N GLU A 9 -26.74 -30.14 -20.76
CA GLU A 9 -26.73 -30.62 -19.36
C GLU A 9 -25.37 -30.97 -18.74
N ARG A 10 -24.57 -29.95 -18.41
CA ARG A 10 -23.70 -30.03 -17.20
C ARG A 10 -24.04 -28.87 -16.29
N SER A 11 -24.84 -29.17 -15.29
CA SER A 11 -25.11 -28.33 -14.12
C SER A 11 -23.80 -27.68 -13.66
N GLY A 12 -23.79 -26.35 -13.54
CA GLY A 12 -22.65 -25.54 -13.11
C GLY A 12 -22.26 -25.81 -11.66
N SER A 13 -21.78 -27.04 -11.39
CA SER A 13 -21.40 -27.50 -10.07
C SER A 13 -19.97 -27.07 -9.78
N PHE A 14 -19.75 -26.50 -8.60
CA PHE A 14 -18.42 -26.16 -8.09
C PHE A 14 -17.44 -27.34 -8.20
N MET A 15 -17.93 -28.57 -8.03
CA MET A 15 -17.14 -29.79 -8.18
C MET A 15 -16.65 -30.01 -9.63
N ALA A 16 -17.46 -29.67 -10.63
CA ALA A 16 -17.07 -29.75 -12.03
C ALA A 16 -16.00 -28.70 -12.37
N LEU A 17 -16.12 -27.48 -11.81
CA LEU A 17 -15.11 -26.42 -11.93
C LEU A 17 -13.79 -26.79 -11.24
N TYR A 18 -13.85 -27.44 -10.08
CA TYR A 18 -12.66 -27.92 -9.37
C TYR A 18 -11.95 -29.06 -10.12
N ASN A 19 -12.73 -30.00 -10.66
CA ASN A 19 -12.19 -31.13 -11.43
C ASN A 19 -11.54 -30.72 -12.76
N MET A 20 -11.84 -29.52 -13.28
CA MET A 20 -11.14 -28.96 -14.46
C MET A 20 -9.71 -28.48 -14.15
N GLY A 21 -9.33 -28.37 -12.87
CA GLY A 21 -7.97 -28.03 -12.43
C GLY A 21 -7.67 -26.54 -12.38
N VAL A 22 -6.90 -26.14 -11.37
CA VAL A 22 -6.37 -24.77 -11.25
C VAL A 22 -5.23 -24.60 -12.25
N GLY A 23 -5.32 -23.59 -13.13
CA GLY A 23 -4.27 -23.29 -14.11
C GLY A 23 -4.09 -24.29 -15.26
N THR A 24 -5.05 -25.19 -15.48
CA THR A 24 -4.97 -26.23 -16.53
C THR A 24 -5.54 -25.71 -17.85
N VAL A 25 -4.82 -25.91 -18.96
CA VAL A 25 -5.26 -25.48 -20.31
C VAL A 25 -6.34 -26.44 -20.83
N THR A 26 -7.59 -25.99 -20.89
CA THR A 26 -8.70 -26.73 -21.51
C THR A 26 -9.26 -25.97 -22.71
N SER A 27 -9.78 -26.67 -23.71
CA SER A 27 -10.32 -26.08 -24.95
C SER A 27 -11.39 -25.01 -24.69
N ASP A 28 -12.17 -25.19 -23.63
CA ASP A 28 -13.26 -24.29 -23.20
C ASP A 28 -12.76 -23.04 -22.43
N SER A 29 -11.49 -23.04 -22.01
CA SER A 29 -10.85 -21.97 -21.23
C SER A 29 -9.99 -21.02 -22.06
N LEU A 30 -9.99 -21.19 -23.38
CA LEU A 30 -9.24 -20.37 -24.32
C LEU A 30 -10.02 -19.11 -24.67
N ILE A 31 -9.38 -17.96 -24.51
CA ILE A 31 -9.95 -16.68 -24.92
C ILE A 31 -9.87 -16.61 -26.45
N GLY A 32 -11.01 -16.77 -27.11
CA GLY A 32 -11.17 -16.63 -28.57
C GLY A 32 -11.13 -15.17 -29.03
N ILE A 33 -10.34 -14.30 -28.38
CA ILE A 33 -10.18 -12.93 -28.85
C ILE A 33 -8.99 -12.91 -29.80
N ASP A 34 -9.31 -12.90 -31.08
CA ASP A 34 -8.36 -12.75 -32.17
C ASP A 34 -7.83 -11.30 -32.21
N PHE A 35 -7.12 -10.89 -31.16
CA PHE A 35 -6.22 -9.73 -31.24
C PHE A 35 -4.99 -10.03 -32.10
N ALA A 36 -4.83 -11.31 -32.48
CA ALA A 36 -3.68 -11.88 -33.13
C ALA A 36 -3.79 -11.79 -34.66
N GLY A 37 -3.46 -10.63 -35.20
CA GLY A 37 -2.76 -10.67 -36.49
C GLY A 37 -1.56 -11.61 -36.38
N ARG A 38 -1.41 -12.57 -37.31
CA ARG A 38 -0.23 -13.45 -37.41
C ARG A 38 1.05 -12.59 -37.39
N GLY A 39 1.72 -12.48 -36.25
CA GLY A 39 2.97 -11.73 -36.14
C GLY A 39 3.43 -11.37 -34.72
N PRO A 40 4.65 -10.81 -34.59
CA PRO A 40 5.27 -10.49 -33.30
C PRO A 40 4.48 -9.51 -32.42
N GLY A 41 3.69 -8.62 -33.03
CA GLY A 41 2.86 -7.63 -32.31
C GLY A 41 1.74 -8.26 -31.49
N GLY A 42 1.09 -9.32 -32.00
CA GLY A 42 0.03 -10.04 -31.28
C GLY A 42 0.56 -10.79 -30.05
N LEU A 43 1.78 -11.32 -30.15
CA LEU A 43 2.47 -11.93 -29.01
C LEU A 43 2.73 -10.89 -27.90
N LEU A 44 3.25 -9.72 -28.25
CA LEU A 44 3.51 -8.65 -27.28
C LEU A 44 2.22 -8.18 -26.59
N ALA A 45 1.14 -8.00 -27.35
CA ALA A 45 -0.17 -7.60 -26.81
C ALA A 45 -0.70 -8.63 -25.80
N ASN A 46 -0.60 -9.93 -26.10
CA ASN A 46 -1.03 -10.99 -25.19
C ASN A 46 -0.15 -11.09 -23.94
N VAL A 47 1.16 -10.89 -24.07
CA VAL A 47 2.08 -10.82 -22.91
C VAL A 47 1.71 -9.65 -22.00
N LEU A 48 1.47 -8.46 -22.56
CA LEU A 48 1.07 -7.28 -21.78
C LEU A 48 -0.29 -7.50 -21.11
N LEU A 49 -1.27 -8.07 -21.84
CA LEU A 49 -2.60 -8.34 -21.29
C LEU A 49 -2.55 -9.35 -20.14
N ALA A 50 -1.79 -10.44 -20.29
CA ALA A 50 -1.64 -11.45 -19.24
C ALA A 50 -0.94 -10.91 -17.99
N ASN A 51 -0.06 -9.91 -18.13
CA ASN A 51 0.70 -9.32 -17.02
C ASN A 51 0.09 -8.03 -16.46
N ALA A 52 -0.81 -7.35 -17.17
CA ALA A 52 -1.45 -6.12 -16.69
C ALA A 52 -2.09 -6.28 -15.29
N PRO A 53 -2.79 -7.39 -14.98
CA PRO A 53 -3.29 -7.64 -13.63
C PRO A 53 -2.19 -7.66 -12.54
N GLN A 54 -1.00 -8.17 -12.85
CA GLN A 54 0.15 -8.19 -11.92
C GLN A 54 0.63 -6.78 -11.59
N GLY A 55 0.64 -5.88 -12.59
CA GLY A 55 0.95 -4.46 -12.39
C GLY A 55 -0.08 -3.77 -11.50
N VAL A 56 -1.38 -4.03 -11.71
CA VAL A 56 -2.45 -3.48 -10.87
C VAL A 56 -2.32 -3.95 -9.42
N LEU A 57 -2.09 -5.25 -9.19
CA LEU A 57 -1.88 -5.78 -7.83
C LEU A 57 -0.66 -5.15 -7.14
N SER A 58 0.42 -4.90 -7.87
CA SER A 58 1.61 -4.23 -7.33
C SER A 58 1.29 -2.82 -6.85
N PHE A 59 0.55 -2.04 -7.64
CA PHE A 59 0.12 -0.70 -7.27
C PHE A 59 -0.82 -0.71 -6.06
N LEU A 60 -1.75 -1.66 -6.01
CA LEU A 60 -2.62 -1.85 -4.85
C LEU A 60 -1.81 -2.18 -3.58
N TYR A 61 -0.82 -3.07 -3.68
CA TYR A 61 0.07 -3.39 -2.56
C TYR A 61 0.79 -2.15 -2.03
N LEU A 62 1.37 -1.33 -2.91
CA LEU A 62 2.03 -0.08 -2.52
C LEU A 62 1.05 0.90 -1.84
N THR A 63 -0.17 1.00 -2.36
CA THR A 63 -1.23 1.85 -1.80
C THR A 63 -1.62 1.38 -0.41
N TYR A 64 -1.84 0.08 -0.21
CA TYR A 64 -2.13 -0.50 1.10
C TYR A 64 -0.98 -0.28 2.08
N ASN A 65 0.26 -0.51 1.65
CA ASN A 65 1.43 -0.29 2.49
C ASN A 65 1.52 1.18 2.95
N GLY A 66 1.27 2.13 2.04
CA GLY A 66 1.21 3.56 2.35
C GLY A 66 0.11 3.90 3.35
N ILE A 67 -1.12 3.44 3.13
CA ILE A 67 -2.27 3.70 4.03
C ILE A 67 -1.98 3.17 5.44
N PHE A 68 -1.55 1.91 5.56
CA PHE A 68 -1.24 1.30 6.86
C PHE A 68 -0.08 2.01 7.55
N THR A 69 0.94 2.46 6.80
CA THR A 69 2.04 3.25 7.35
C THR A 69 1.54 4.57 7.93
N CYS A 70 0.71 5.31 7.18
CA CYS A 70 0.11 6.56 7.66
C CYS A 70 -0.76 6.34 8.90
N MET A 71 -1.56 5.27 8.92
CA MET A 71 -2.41 4.92 10.06
C MET A 71 -1.60 4.59 11.32
N LEU A 72 -0.57 3.77 11.20
CA LEU A 72 0.26 3.40 12.35
C LEU A 72 1.11 4.58 12.84
N ASN A 73 1.58 5.43 11.93
CA ASN A 73 2.27 6.66 12.30
C ASN A 73 1.32 7.62 13.04
N ALA A 74 0.08 7.77 12.57
CA ALA A 74 -0.95 8.55 13.25
C ALA A 74 -1.28 7.98 14.64
N ASP A 75 -1.37 6.66 14.78
CA ASP A 75 -1.58 5.98 16.07
C ASP A 75 -0.42 6.26 17.03
N GLU A 76 0.83 6.13 16.56
CA GLU A 76 2.02 6.42 17.38
C GLU A 76 2.09 7.89 17.78
N TRP A 77 1.83 8.80 16.84
CA TRP A 77 1.76 10.25 17.06
C TRP A 77 0.70 10.61 18.10
N SER A 78 -0.52 10.06 17.97
CA SER A 78 -1.62 10.31 18.90
C SER A 78 -1.31 9.90 20.34
N ARG A 79 -0.50 8.86 20.54
CA ARG A 79 -0.13 8.37 21.87
C ARG A 79 0.75 9.37 22.64
N PHE A 80 1.49 10.24 21.95
CA PHE A 80 2.28 11.28 22.62
C PHE A 80 1.41 12.35 23.29
N ALA A 81 0.13 12.47 22.97
CA ALA A 81 -0.79 13.36 23.69
C ALA A 81 -1.09 12.86 25.12
N HIS A 82 -0.94 11.56 25.38
CA HIS A 82 -1.42 10.93 26.60
C HIS A 82 -0.33 10.21 27.39
N GLN A 83 0.79 9.87 26.76
CA GLN A 83 1.85 9.07 27.35
C GLN A 83 3.21 9.65 27.00
N ARG A 84 4.12 9.67 27.97
CA ARG A 84 5.53 10.00 27.71
C ARG A 84 6.22 8.87 26.97
N LYS A 85 6.87 9.16 25.84
CA LYS A 85 7.55 8.16 25.02
C LYS A 85 8.86 8.70 24.45
N PHE A 86 9.81 7.78 24.25
CA PHE A 86 11.04 8.10 23.54
C PHE A 86 10.78 8.28 22.05
N LEU A 87 11.51 9.21 21.44
CA LEU A 87 11.50 9.39 20.00
C LEU A 87 12.08 8.15 19.31
N ARG A 88 11.49 7.84 18.14
CA ARG A 88 12.04 6.86 17.22
C ARG A 88 12.89 7.60 16.20
N VAL A 89 14.17 7.24 16.12
CA VAL A 89 15.16 7.91 15.27
C VAL A 89 15.97 6.89 14.49
N THR A 90 16.52 7.31 13.35
CA THR A 90 17.33 6.43 12.49
C THR A 90 18.67 6.07 13.13
N SER A 91 19.26 6.98 13.88
CA SER A 91 20.50 6.77 14.63
C SER A 91 20.23 7.02 16.12
N PRO A 92 19.84 5.98 16.88
CA PRO A 92 19.49 6.15 18.28
C PRO A 92 20.72 6.36 19.16
N SER A 93 20.58 7.22 20.17
CA SER A 93 21.53 7.35 21.27
C SER A 93 20.85 7.04 22.60
N GLY A 94 21.52 6.28 23.46
CA GLY A 94 21.02 5.91 24.79
C GLY A 94 19.73 5.09 24.76
N LYS A 95 18.64 5.66 25.31
CA LYS A 95 17.33 4.99 25.47
C LYS A 95 16.33 5.24 24.32
N GLN A 96 16.76 5.94 23.26
CA GLN A 96 15.94 6.19 22.07
C GLN A 96 15.64 4.91 21.30
N ARG A 97 14.52 4.90 20.57
CA ARG A 97 14.10 3.73 19.79
C ARG A 97 14.64 3.85 18.36
N SER A 98 15.14 2.75 17.81
CA SER A 98 15.48 2.70 16.38
C SER A 98 14.22 2.61 15.52
N THR A 99 14.30 3.13 14.30
CA THR A 99 13.29 2.90 13.26
C THR A 99 13.25 1.43 12.86
N TYR A 100 12.06 0.93 12.52
CA TYR A 100 11.92 -0.41 11.97
C TYR A 100 12.64 -0.51 10.61
N TYR A 101 13.28 -1.64 10.32
CA TYR A 101 13.99 -1.84 9.05
C TYR A 101 13.04 -1.79 7.84
N LEU A 102 11.79 -2.23 8.04
CA LEU A 102 10.65 -1.92 7.17
C LEU A 102 9.79 -0.86 7.85
N GLN A 103 9.30 0.14 7.13
CA GLN A 103 8.52 1.27 7.68
C GLN A 103 7.30 0.86 8.55
N LEU A 104 6.87 -0.40 8.45
CA LEU A 104 5.75 -0.99 9.17
C LEU A 104 6.22 -2.07 10.17
N PRO A 105 5.60 -2.19 11.37
CA PRO A 105 5.84 -3.32 12.25
C PRO A 105 5.58 -4.67 11.54
N TYR A 106 6.40 -5.68 11.82
CA TYR A 106 6.31 -7.00 11.19
C TYR A 106 4.94 -7.67 11.31
N THR A 107 4.18 -7.35 12.37
CA THR A 107 2.81 -7.86 12.58
C THR A 107 1.82 -7.43 11.49
N TYR A 108 2.08 -6.31 10.81
CA TYR A 108 1.26 -5.84 9.69
C TYR A 108 1.97 -6.09 8.35
N ALA A 109 3.30 -5.95 8.32
CA ALA A 109 4.07 -6.14 7.08
C ALA A 109 3.97 -7.58 6.56
N LEU A 110 4.11 -8.58 7.44
CA LEU A 110 4.12 -9.99 7.04
C LEU A 110 2.76 -10.45 6.49
N PRO A 111 1.60 -10.17 7.15
CA PRO A 111 0.31 -10.51 6.58
C PRO A 111 0.04 -9.80 5.25
N LEU A 112 0.42 -8.52 5.12
CA LEU A 112 0.24 -7.77 3.88
C LEU A 112 1.07 -8.36 2.73
N LEU A 113 2.31 -8.75 3.03
CA LEU A 113 3.20 -9.39 2.07
C LEU A 113 2.68 -10.77 1.65
N ALA A 114 2.24 -11.58 2.62
CA ALA A 114 1.66 -12.89 2.36
C ALA A 114 0.40 -12.77 1.49
N LEU A 115 -0.52 -11.88 1.84
CA LEU A 115 -1.74 -11.60 1.08
C LEU A 115 -1.42 -11.17 -0.36
N SER A 116 -0.48 -10.24 -0.54
CA SER A 116 -0.03 -9.79 -1.85
C SER A 116 0.56 -10.94 -2.66
N GLY A 117 1.48 -11.71 -2.08
CA GLY A 117 2.08 -12.87 -2.73
C GLY A 117 1.05 -13.92 -3.15
N THR A 118 0.06 -14.20 -2.29
CA THR A 118 -1.04 -15.11 -2.61
C THR A 118 -1.92 -14.58 -3.75
N LEU A 119 -2.28 -13.30 -3.75
CA LEU A 119 -3.06 -12.70 -4.84
C LEU A 119 -2.29 -12.72 -6.17
N HIS A 120 -1.01 -12.36 -6.16
CA HIS A 120 -0.14 -12.43 -7.33
C HIS A 120 -0.06 -13.85 -7.91
N TRP A 121 0.11 -14.84 -7.02
CA TRP A 121 0.14 -16.25 -7.40
C TRP A 121 -1.21 -16.71 -7.98
N LEU A 122 -2.32 -16.40 -7.32
CA LEU A 122 -3.67 -16.76 -7.81
C LEU A 122 -4.00 -16.11 -9.16
N VAL A 123 -3.59 -14.85 -9.36
CA VAL A 123 -3.78 -14.16 -10.64
C VAL A 123 -2.95 -14.81 -11.75
N SER A 124 -1.72 -15.26 -11.46
CA SER A 124 -0.93 -16.03 -12.41
C SER A 124 -1.58 -17.35 -12.82
N GLN A 125 -2.42 -17.94 -11.96
CA GLN A 125 -3.21 -19.13 -12.27
C GLN A 125 -4.57 -18.79 -12.92
N SER A 126 -5.01 -17.54 -12.82
CA SER A 126 -6.30 -17.07 -13.32
C SER A 126 -6.25 -16.67 -14.79
N ILE A 127 -5.16 -16.02 -15.22
CA ILE A 127 -4.92 -15.60 -16.60
C ILE A 127 -3.52 -16.04 -16.96
N PHE A 128 -3.40 -16.93 -17.94
CA PHE A 128 -2.12 -17.48 -18.38
C PHE A 128 -1.99 -17.38 -19.90
N LEU A 129 -0.77 -17.17 -20.37
CA LEU A 129 -0.49 -17.17 -21.81
C LEU A 129 -0.42 -18.61 -22.31
N ALA A 130 -1.27 -18.96 -23.27
CA ALA A 130 -1.34 -20.30 -23.88
C ALA A 130 -0.93 -20.21 -25.35
N ARG A 131 0.08 -20.98 -25.75
CA ARG A 131 0.49 -21.06 -27.16
C ARG A 131 -0.09 -22.32 -27.79
N ILE A 132 -0.91 -22.14 -28.82
CA ILE A 132 -1.54 -23.24 -29.56
C ILE A 132 -0.76 -23.41 -30.87
N ASN A 133 -0.22 -24.62 -31.07
CA ASN A 133 0.39 -25.00 -32.32
C ASN A 133 -0.62 -25.83 -33.10
N THR A 134 -1.15 -25.28 -34.19
CA THR A 134 -1.99 -26.02 -35.13
C THR A 134 -1.12 -26.49 -36.30
N SER A 135 -0.91 -27.79 -36.41
CA SER A 135 -0.32 -28.40 -37.61
C SER A 135 -1.46 -28.67 -38.59
N SER A 136 -1.44 -28.01 -39.74
CA SER A 136 -2.37 -28.28 -40.83
C SER A 136 -1.62 -29.02 -41.93
N ARG A 137 -2.01 -30.26 -42.21
CA ARG A 137 -1.42 -31.04 -43.29
C ARG A 137 -2.17 -30.74 -44.57
N ASP A 138 -1.75 -29.70 -45.27
CA ASP A 138 -2.30 -29.35 -46.58
C ASP A 138 -1.21 -29.51 -47.65
N SER A 139 -1.53 -30.19 -48.75
CA SER A 139 -0.61 -30.42 -49.90
C SER A 139 0.76 -31.08 -49.60
N GLY A 140 0.85 -31.97 -48.59
CA GLY A 140 2.04 -32.80 -48.36
C GLY A 140 3.20 -32.13 -47.64
N GLU A 141 3.09 -30.84 -47.32
CA GLU A 141 3.99 -30.11 -46.42
C GLU A 141 3.32 -29.91 -45.04
N ASP A 142 4.05 -30.18 -43.96
CA ASP A 142 3.57 -29.93 -42.61
C ASP A 142 3.69 -28.43 -42.30
N LEU A 143 2.63 -27.67 -42.56
CA LEU A 143 2.55 -26.25 -42.20
C LEU A 143 2.17 -26.13 -40.71
N VAL A 144 3.16 -25.82 -39.88
CA VAL A 144 2.96 -25.55 -38.44
C VAL A 144 2.63 -24.07 -38.25
N TYR A 145 1.37 -23.78 -37.90
CA TYR A 145 0.96 -22.45 -37.48
C TYR A 145 0.97 -22.36 -35.95
N SER A 146 1.68 -21.37 -35.39
CA SER A 146 1.63 -21.07 -33.97
C SER A 146 0.80 -19.81 -33.72
N THR A 147 -0.31 -19.93 -33.01
CA THR A 147 -1.08 -18.78 -32.50
C THR A 147 -0.93 -18.72 -30.99
N SER A 148 -0.58 -17.55 -30.47
CA SER A 148 -0.56 -17.31 -29.02
C SER A 148 -1.89 -16.70 -28.59
N THR A 149 -2.51 -17.25 -27.56
CA THR A 149 -3.76 -16.76 -26.96
C THR A 149 -3.61 -16.70 -25.42
N CYS A 150 -4.62 -16.19 -24.73
CA CYS A 150 -4.72 -16.23 -23.27
C CYS A 150 -5.72 -17.31 -22.86
N GLY A 151 -5.39 -18.09 -21.83
CA GLY A 151 -6.35 -18.96 -21.16
C GLY A 151 -6.77 -18.37 -19.82
N PHE A 152 -7.95 -18.76 -19.33
CA PHE A 152 -8.44 -18.33 -18.02
C PHE A 152 -8.96 -19.50 -17.17
N SER A 153 -8.74 -19.44 -15.85
CA SER A 153 -9.28 -20.44 -14.91
C SER A 153 -10.38 -19.83 -14.06
N CYS A 154 -11.62 -20.23 -14.29
CA CYS A 154 -12.79 -19.74 -13.54
C CYS A 154 -12.63 -19.94 -12.02
N ILE A 155 -12.06 -21.06 -11.59
CA ILE A 155 -11.91 -21.35 -10.16
C ILE A 155 -10.83 -20.46 -9.51
N ALA A 156 -9.73 -20.18 -10.22
CA ALA A 156 -8.71 -19.25 -9.74
C ALA A 156 -9.29 -17.82 -9.65
N ILE A 157 -10.10 -17.41 -10.62
CA ILE A 157 -10.80 -16.11 -10.60
C ILE A 157 -11.71 -15.99 -9.37
N ILE A 158 -12.48 -17.05 -9.04
CA ILE A 158 -13.32 -17.06 -7.82
C ILE A 158 -12.46 -16.86 -6.57
N PHE A 159 -11.32 -17.55 -6.45
CA PHE A 159 -10.41 -17.36 -5.32
C PHE A 159 -9.82 -15.95 -5.27
N VAL A 160 -9.44 -15.36 -6.41
CA VAL A 160 -8.99 -13.96 -6.48
C VAL A 160 -10.07 -13.01 -5.98
N ILE A 161 -11.33 -13.21 -6.37
CA ILE A 161 -12.45 -12.37 -5.92
C ILE A 161 -12.66 -12.50 -4.41
N ILE A 162 -12.63 -13.72 -3.86
CA ILE A 162 -12.82 -13.95 -2.43
C ILE A 162 -11.69 -13.30 -1.63
N VAL A 163 -10.43 -13.61 -1.96
CA VAL A 163 -9.27 -13.07 -1.24
C VAL A 163 -9.17 -11.55 -1.41
N GLY A 164 -9.44 -11.05 -2.61
CA GLY A 164 -9.49 -9.61 -2.88
C GLY A 164 -10.59 -8.89 -2.10
N SER A 165 -11.78 -9.50 -1.97
CA SER A 165 -12.87 -8.96 -1.15
C SER A 165 -12.48 -8.88 0.32
N VAL A 166 -11.87 -9.94 0.87
CA VAL A 166 -11.35 -9.95 2.24
C VAL A 166 -10.31 -8.83 2.44
N ALA A 167 -9.42 -8.61 1.47
CA ALA A 167 -8.45 -7.51 1.51
C ALA A 167 -9.13 -6.13 1.60
N VAL A 168 -10.12 -5.89 0.73
CA VAL A 168 -10.88 -4.64 0.66
C VAL A 168 -11.66 -4.39 1.95
N PHE A 169 -12.45 -5.36 2.42
CA PHE A 169 -13.22 -5.21 3.65
C PHE A 169 -12.31 -5.09 4.88
N GLY A 170 -11.19 -5.80 4.91
CA GLY A 170 -10.18 -5.65 5.95
C GLY A 170 -9.58 -4.24 6.00
N GLY A 171 -9.23 -3.68 4.83
CA GLY A 171 -8.74 -2.30 4.72
C GLY A 171 -9.77 -1.27 5.18
N ILE A 172 -11.02 -1.40 4.73
CA ILE A 172 -12.13 -0.53 5.15
C ILE A 172 -12.37 -0.63 6.66
N GLY A 173 -12.39 -1.85 7.21
CA GLY A 173 -12.55 -2.11 8.64
C GLY A 173 -11.46 -1.42 9.47
N MET A 174 -10.21 -1.50 9.01
CA MET A 174 -9.10 -0.77 9.63
C MET A 174 -9.30 0.75 9.54
N GLY A 175 -9.81 1.27 8.43
CA GLY A 175 -10.10 2.69 8.24
C GLY A 175 -11.08 3.29 9.26
N PHE A 176 -11.97 2.49 9.86
CA PHE A 176 -12.87 2.95 10.92
C PHE A 176 -12.22 3.10 12.29
N ARG A 177 -10.94 2.71 12.45
CA ARG A 177 -10.20 2.85 13.69
C ARG A 177 -10.00 4.33 14.03
N ARG A 178 -10.63 4.79 15.11
CA ARG A 178 -10.45 6.15 15.62
C ARG A 178 -9.20 6.26 16.49
N TYR A 179 -8.49 7.38 16.34
CA TYR A 179 -7.36 7.73 17.20
C TYR A 179 -7.84 8.61 18.36
N PRO A 180 -7.24 8.48 19.55
CA PRO A 180 -7.56 9.35 20.68
C PRO A 180 -7.19 10.79 20.35
N ALA A 181 -8.12 11.71 20.62
CA ALA A 181 -7.92 13.13 20.38
C ALA A 181 -6.97 13.73 21.42
N GLY A 182 -6.11 14.66 20.99
CA GLY A 182 -5.21 15.34 21.92
C GLY A 182 -3.91 15.85 21.31
N ILE A 183 -3.65 15.60 20.02
CA ILE A 183 -2.56 16.20 19.25
C ILE A 183 -3.04 16.35 17.80
N PRO A 184 -2.74 17.48 17.11
CA PRO A 184 -3.05 17.58 15.69
C PRO A 184 -2.30 16.50 14.91
N LEU A 185 -3.01 15.81 14.03
CA LEU A 185 -2.41 14.80 13.16
C LEU A 185 -1.45 15.48 12.20
N ALA A 186 -0.14 15.26 12.38
CA ALA A 186 0.86 15.84 11.50
C ALA A 186 0.84 15.22 10.09
N GLY A 187 0.28 14.02 9.92
CA GLY A 187 0.11 13.37 8.61
C GLY A 187 1.39 13.16 7.81
N GLY A 188 2.56 13.13 8.48
CA GLY A 188 3.87 13.09 7.83
C GLY A 188 4.40 14.45 7.33
N CYS A 189 3.68 15.55 7.56
CA CYS A 189 4.14 16.89 7.22
C CYS A 189 5.32 17.29 8.12
N SER A 190 6.51 17.41 7.52
CA SER A 190 7.73 17.83 8.24
C SER A 190 7.58 19.19 8.91
N ALA A 191 6.82 20.12 8.32
CA ALA A 191 6.56 21.42 8.93
C ALA A 191 5.72 21.31 10.21
N ALA A 192 4.70 20.44 10.23
CA ALA A 192 3.89 20.18 11.40
C ALA A 192 4.69 19.47 12.50
N ILE A 193 5.52 18.49 12.13
CA ILE A 193 6.42 17.79 13.06
C ILE A 193 7.44 18.79 13.63
N SER A 194 8.06 19.62 12.80
CA SER A 194 9.03 20.64 13.23
C SER A 194 8.41 21.65 14.18
N ALA A 195 7.19 22.12 13.89
CA ALA A 195 6.46 23.02 14.80
C ALA A 195 6.20 22.37 16.17
N ALA A 196 5.87 21.07 16.20
CA ALA A 196 5.68 20.34 17.45
C ALA A 196 7.00 20.06 18.19
N CYS A 197 8.12 19.94 17.48
CA CYS A 197 9.44 19.70 18.05
C CYS A 197 10.25 21.00 18.27
N HIS A 198 9.66 22.18 18.05
CA HIS A 198 10.42 23.42 18.13
C HIS A 198 10.76 23.73 19.58
N PRO A 199 12.06 23.83 19.93
CA PRO A 199 12.45 23.94 21.31
C PRO A 199 12.14 25.32 21.89
N LEU A 200 11.88 25.37 23.20
CA LEU A 200 11.82 26.62 23.93
C LEU A 200 13.24 27.17 24.18
N PRO A 201 13.43 28.49 24.32
CA PRO A 201 14.75 29.09 24.56
C PRO A 201 15.49 28.55 25.79
N ASN A 202 14.77 27.99 26.77
CA ASN A 202 15.30 27.46 28.03
C ASN A 202 15.13 25.94 28.15
N GLU A 203 14.93 25.24 27.03
CA GLU A 203 14.74 23.79 27.05
C GLU A 203 16.05 23.04 27.35
N ASN A 204 15.96 21.95 28.11
CA ASN A 204 17.11 21.12 28.44
C ASN A 204 17.74 20.53 27.18
N VAL A 205 19.07 20.62 27.07
CA VAL A 205 19.84 20.05 25.95
C VAL A 205 19.63 18.53 25.82
N ASP A 206 19.32 17.86 26.93
CA ASP A 206 19.08 16.41 26.98
C ASP A 206 17.62 16.01 26.67
N ALA A 207 16.72 16.97 26.43
CA ALA A 207 15.30 16.70 26.15
C ALA A 207 15.07 15.64 25.04
N PRO A 208 15.83 15.63 23.91
CA PRO A 208 15.63 14.62 22.87
C PRO A 208 15.88 13.17 23.31
N PHE A 209 16.67 12.96 24.38
CA PHE A 209 17.03 11.62 24.89
C PHE A 209 16.10 11.13 25.99
N LEU A 210 15.19 11.99 26.46
CA LEU A 210 14.23 11.70 27.52
C LEU A 210 12.86 11.30 26.94
N PRO A 211 11.98 10.68 27.74
CA PRO A 211 10.63 10.40 27.31
C PRO A 211 9.81 11.70 27.22
N LEU A 212 9.38 12.05 26.01
CA LEU A 212 8.67 13.27 25.68
C LEU A 212 7.15 13.06 25.67
N GLN A 213 6.40 14.11 25.99
CA GLN A 213 4.96 14.19 25.82
C GLN A 213 4.60 15.50 25.12
N TRP A 214 3.56 15.47 24.29
CA TRP A 214 3.08 16.67 23.61
C TRP A 214 1.99 17.37 24.43
N GLY A 215 2.04 18.69 24.45
CA GLY A 215 0.99 19.52 25.03
C GLY A 215 1.45 20.97 25.19
N VAL A 216 0.78 21.70 26.06
CA VAL A 216 1.05 23.12 26.31
C VAL A 216 2.27 23.26 27.21
N VAL A 217 3.29 23.97 26.72
CA VAL A 217 4.56 24.20 27.46
C VAL A 217 4.71 25.68 27.84
N SER A 218 4.08 26.60 27.11
CA SER A 218 3.97 28.00 27.50
C SER A 218 2.68 28.63 26.95
N GLN A 219 2.33 29.83 27.41
CA GLN A 219 1.12 30.51 26.95
C GLN A 219 1.11 30.65 25.42
N GLY A 220 0.19 29.96 24.76
CA GLY A 220 0.06 29.97 23.30
C GLY A 220 1.05 29.08 22.54
N HIS A 221 1.86 28.25 23.22
CA HIS A 221 2.81 27.34 22.58
C HIS A 221 2.61 25.88 23.01
N CYS A 222 2.46 25.00 22.01
CA CYS A 222 2.46 23.56 22.22
C CYS A 222 3.69 22.94 21.57
N SER A 223 4.43 22.14 22.32
CA SER A 223 5.57 21.38 21.81
C SER A 223 5.74 20.08 22.58
N PHE A 224 6.63 19.22 22.10
CA PHE A 224 7.14 18.12 22.89
C PHE A 224 8.03 18.66 24.00
N ASP A 225 7.86 18.14 25.21
CA ASP A 225 8.74 18.43 26.33
C ASP A 225 8.90 17.19 27.22
N ALA A 226 10.07 17.10 27.88
CA ALA A 226 10.37 16.13 28.92
C ALA A 226 9.91 16.64 30.31
N GLY A 227 9.62 17.93 30.44
CA GLY A 227 9.07 18.58 31.64
C GLY A 227 7.57 18.33 31.86
N LEU A 228 6.94 19.12 32.73
CA LEU A 228 5.50 19.07 32.97
C LEU A 228 4.76 19.70 31.78
N VAL A 229 3.80 18.96 31.22
CA VAL A 229 3.05 19.40 30.03
C VAL A 229 1.57 19.35 30.32
N GLU A 230 0.86 20.45 30.08
CA GLU A 230 -0.59 20.51 30.25
C GLU A 230 -1.33 20.06 28.99
N LYS A 231 -2.51 19.46 29.17
CA LYS A 231 -3.37 19.11 28.03
C LYS A 231 -3.96 20.38 27.42
N PRO A 232 -3.94 20.54 26.09
CA PRO A 232 -4.59 21.67 25.45
C PRO A 232 -6.10 21.64 25.70
N LYS A 233 -6.65 22.81 26.06
CA LYS A 233 -8.09 23.00 26.26
C LYS A 233 -8.75 23.41 24.94
N GLU A 234 -9.92 22.86 24.67
CA GLU A 234 -10.71 23.23 23.48
C GLU A 234 -11.01 24.74 23.48
N GLY A 235 -10.82 25.40 22.33
CA GLY A 235 -11.08 26.83 22.14
C GLY A 235 -9.88 27.78 22.32
N GLN A 236 -8.69 27.28 22.68
CA GLN A 236 -7.47 28.10 22.73
C GLN A 236 -6.69 28.03 21.41
N SER A 237 -6.34 29.20 20.85
CA SER A 237 -5.45 29.30 19.68
C SER A 237 -3.99 29.25 20.14
N PHE A 238 -3.27 28.23 19.67
CA PHE A 238 -1.83 28.11 19.85
C PHE A 238 -1.16 28.56 18.56
N SER A 239 -0.38 29.65 18.62
CA SER A 239 0.34 30.20 17.47
C SER A 239 1.83 30.07 17.74
N GLY A 240 2.55 29.41 16.82
CA GLY A 240 4.00 29.26 16.94
C GLY A 240 4.68 30.60 17.20
N VAL A 241 5.67 30.61 18.10
CA VAL A 241 6.37 31.84 18.47
C VAL A 241 7.12 32.37 17.24
N ARG A 242 6.62 33.47 16.66
CA ARG A 242 7.35 34.22 15.63
C ARG A 242 8.59 34.82 16.31
N LYS A 243 9.79 34.30 16.04
CA LYS A 243 11.04 34.98 16.39
C LYS A 243 11.00 36.36 15.74
N ARG A 244 10.93 37.43 16.55
CA ARG A 244 11.29 38.78 16.08
C ARG A 244 12.79 38.74 15.79
N VAL A 245 13.14 38.69 14.52
CA VAL A 245 14.52 38.95 14.07
C VAL A 245 14.82 40.41 14.41
N PRO A 246 15.86 40.72 15.22
CA PRO A 246 16.27 42.10 15.43
C PRO A 246 16.83 42.62 14.11
N THR A 247 16.13 43.57 13.49
CA THR A 247 16.69 44.36 12.40
C THR A 247 17.84 45.19 12.97
N ALA A 248 19.07 44.85 12.59
CA ALA A 248 20.24 45.65 12.86
C ALA A 248 20.05 47.04 12.24
N GLY A 249 19.79 48.04 13.09
CA GLY A 249 19.78 49.43 12.69
C GLY A 249 21.22 49.89 12.49
N ASN A 250 21.62 50.04 11.23
CA ASN A 250 22.81 50.80 10.87
C ASN A 250 22.32 52.05 10.13
N ARG A 251 22.12 53.14 10.88
CA ARG A 251 21.90 54.48 10.32
C ARG A 251 23.27 55.17 10.31
N ILE A 252 23.85 55.24 9.11
CA ILE A 252 25.01 56.06 8.80
C ILE A 252 24.43 57.44 8.46
N ASP A 253 24.55 58.40 9.36
CA ASP A 253 24.16 59.78 9.11
C ASP A 253 25.25 60.44 8.25
N VAL A 254 24.88 60.80 7.01
CA VAL A 254 25.63 61.71 6.15
C VAL A 254 24.82 63.00 6.07
N SER A 255 25.18 64.00 6.87
CA SER A 255 25.24 65.44 6.53
C SER A 255 25.68 66.24 7.75
#